data_AF-A0A535U278-F1
#
_entry.id   AF-A0A535U278-F1
#
_cell.length_a   1.000
_cell.length_b   1.000
_cell.length_c   1.000
_cell.angle_alpha   90.00
_cell.angle_beta   90.00
_cell.angle_gamma   90.00
#
_symmetry.space_group_name_H-M   'P 1'
#
loop_
_entity.id
_entity.type
_entity.pdbx_description
1 polymer ?
#
loop_
_entity_poly.entity_id
_entity_poly.type
_entity_poly.pdbx_seq_one_letter_code
_entity_poly.pdbx_strand_id
1 'polypeptide(L)'
;MGVIRVRARIRAPLPQVWEFLIKPEHMHLWGPFTRPVIGIDRPFEAGDRVTLDRKDFFDFFWHHSQVLLVEKVVPYHSLHLRDL
;
A
#
# COMPACT_ATOMS: atom_id res chain seq x y z
N MET A 1 3.42 -6.75 18.61
CA MET A 1 3.02 -6.13 17.33
C MET A 1 2.21 -4.89 17.66
N GLY A 2 2.69 -3.69 17.30
CA GLY A 2 2.00 -2.42 17.55
C GLY A 2 1.15 -2.01 16.36
N VAL A 3 -0.05 -1.50 16.60
CA VAL A 3 -0.91 -0.95 15.54
C VAL A 3 -0.57 0.53 15.37
N ILE A 4 0.03 0.90 14.24
CA ILE A 4 0.26 2.30 13.89
C ILE A 4 -0.96 2.81 13.11
N ARG A 5 -1.63 3.83 13.64
CA ARG A 5 -2.74 4.51 12.96
C ARG A 5 -2.29 5.90 12.52
N VAL A 6 -2.28 6.15 11.22
CA VAL A 6 -1.96 7.47 10.66
C VAL A 6 -3.23 8.10 10.10
N ARG A 7 -3.42 9.40 10.30
CA ARG A 7 -4.48 10.20 9.67
C ARG A 7 -3.83 11.38 8.96
N ALA A 8 -4.17 11.57 7.68
CA ALA A 8 -3.70 12.69 6.87
C ALA A 8 -4.89 13.43 6.25
N ARG A 9 -4.78 14.75 6.13
CA ARG A 9 -5.77 15.58 5.43
C ARG A 9 -5.25 15.91 4.04
N ILE A 10 -5.91 15.39 3.01
CA ILE A 10 -5.52 15.59 1.61
C ILE A 10 -6.47 16.62 0.98
N ARG A 11 -5.92 17.64 0.31
CA ARG A 11 -6.69 18.66 -0.40
C ARG A 11 -6.98 18.21 -1.85
N ALA A 12 -7.67 17.09 -2.00
CA ALA A 12 -8.09 16.56 -3.29
C ALA A 12 -9.46 15.87 -3.17
N PRO A 13 -10.25 15.77 -4.26
CA PRO A 13 -11.49 15.00 -4.30
C PRO A 13 -11.28 13.54 -3.90
N LEU A 14 -12.18 12.99 -3.09
CA LEU A 14 -12.12 11.60 -2.61
C LEU A 14 -11.95 10.57 -3.75
N PRO A 15 -12.62 10.69 -4.92
CA PRO A 15 -12.41 9.74 -6.01
C PRO A 15 -10.99 9.70 -6.55
N GLN A 16 -10.34 10.87 -6.69
CA GLN A 16 -8.97 10.96 -7.18
C GLN A 16 -7.98 10.37 -6.17
N VAL A 17 -8.19 10.64 -4.88
CA VAL A 17 -7.39 10.04 -3.81
C VAL A 17 -7.55 8.52 -3.80
N TRP A 18 -8.77 8.03 -4.00
CA TRP A 18 -9.05 6.61 -4.03
C TRP A 18 -8.39 5.90 -5.21
N GLU A 19 -8.52 6.43 -6.43
CA GLU A 19 -7.84 5.91 -7.62
C GLU A 19 -6.33 5.88 -7.46
N PHE A 20 -5.77 6.90 -6.80
CA PHE A 20 -4.35 6.93 -6.47
C PHE A 20 -3.96 5.81 -5.50
N LEU A 21 -4.73 5.59 -4.43
CA LEU A 21 -4.42 4.60 -3.38
C LEU A 21 -4.59 3.15 -3.85
N ILE A 22 -5.63 2.87 -4.64
CA ILE A 22 -6.00 1.50 -5.02
C ILE A 22 -5.07 0.90 -6.10
N LYS A 23 -4.23 1.74 -6.70
CA LYS A 23 -3.31 1.35 -7.77
C LYS A 23 -1.98 0.83 -7.17
N PRO A 24 -1.59 -0.43 -7.43
CA PRO A 24 -0.34 -1.00 -6.92
C PRO A 24 0.90 -0.24 -7.41
N GLU A 25 0.84 0.29 -8.62
CA GLU A 25 1.90 1.14 -9.20
C GLU A 25 2.22 2.35 -8.32
N HIS A 26 1.23 2.93 -7.62
CA HIS A 26 1.41 4.13 -6.80
C HIS A 26 1.80 3.84 -5.35
N MET A 27 1.87 2.57 -4.94
CA MET A 27 2.08 2.20 -3.55
C MET A 27 3.37 2.80 -2.96
N HIS A 28 4.43 2.86 -3.77
CA HIS A 28 5.72 3.47 -3.43
C HIS A 28 5.66 4.99 -3.19
N LEU A 29 4.59 5.66 -3.62
CA LEU A 29 4.42 7.12 -3.45
C LEU A 29 3.78 7.49 -2.11
N TRP A 30 3.10 6.55 -1.45
CA TRP A 30 2.40 6.83 -0.18
C TRP A 30 2.73 5.85 0.95
N GLY A 31 3.32 4.69 0.63
CA GLY A 31 3.83 3.74 1.61
C GLY A 31 5.36 3.82 1.79
N PRO A 32 5.94 3.07 2.73
CA PRO A 32 7.39 2.99 2.94
C PRO A 32 8.12 2.14 1.88
N PHE A 33 7.54 1.97 0.69
CA PHE A 33 8.02 1.07 -0.34
C PHE A 33 8.92 1.80 -1.34
N THR A 34 9.95 1.11 -1.83
CA THR A 34 10.99 1.75 -2.66
C THR A 34 10.80 1.57 -4.16
N ARG A 35 9.97 0.61 -4.56
CA ARG A 35 9.76 0.26 -5.97
C ARG A 35 8.27 0.13 -6.26
N PRO A 36 7.85 0.46 -7.49
CA PRO A 36 6.52 0.12 -7.96
C PRO A 36 6.26 -1.37 -7.78
N VAL A 37 5.04 -1.73 -7.40
CA VAL A 37 4.59 -3.13 -7.50
C VAL A 37 4.50 -3.48 -8.98
N ILE A 38 5.18 -4.54 -9.38
CA ILE A 38 5.17 -5.04 -10.75
C ILE A 38 4.28 -6.29 -10.81
N GLY A 39 3.53 -6.46 -11.91
CA GLY A 39 2.74 -7.67 -12.17
C GLY A 39 1.27 -7.60 -11.76
N ILE A 40 0.80 -6.45 -11.26
CA ILE A 40 -0.62 -6.16 -11.06
C ILE A 40 -0.95 -4.84 -11.77
N ASP A 41 -1.50 -4.94 -12.98
CA ASP A 41 -1.84 -3.79 -13.82
C ASP A 41 -3.29 -3.30 -13.59
N ARG A 42 -3.95 -3.83 -12.57
CA ARG A 42 -5.32 -3.49 -12.18
C ARG A 42 -5.38 -2.93 -10.75
N PRO A 43 -6.47 -2.24 -10.37
CA PRO A 43 -6.72 -1.88 -8.97
C PRO A 43 -6.68 -3.10 -8.05
N PHE A 44 -6.29 -2.91 -6.79
CA PHE A 44 -6.32 -3.96 -5.78
C PHE A 44 -7.70 -4.61 -5.63
N GLU A 45 -7.71 -5.93 -5.54
CA GLU A 45 -8.87 -6.74 -5.22
C GLU A 45 -8.62 -7.55 -3.95
N ALA A 46 -9.71 -7.88 -3.23
CA ALA A 46 -9.58 -8.71 -2.04
C ALA A 46 -9.07 -10.11 -2.42
N GLY A 47 -8.04 -10.60 -1.71
CA GLY A 47 -7.34 -11.84 -1.99
C GLY A 47 -6.03 -11.67 -2.75
N ASP A 48 -5.76 -10.49 -3.31
CA ASP A 48 -4.49 -10.21 -3.99
C ASP A 48 -3.32 -10.34 -3.01
N ARG A 49 -2.23 -10.94 -3.51
CA ARG A 49 -0.95 -11.05 -2.80
C ARG A 49 0.06 -10.13 -3.47
N VAL A 50 0.63 -9.24 -2.68
CA VAL A 50 1.49 -8.16 -3.16
C VAL A 50 2.84 -8.31 -2.48
N THR A 51 3.88 -8.59 -3.25
CA THR A 51 5.25 -8.64 -2.75
C THR A 51 5.87 -7.26 -2.90
N LEU A 52 6.45 -6.74 -1.83
CA LEU A 52 6.93 -5.36 -1.73
C LEU A 52 8.35 -5.30 -1.21
N ASP A 53 9.17 -4.49 -1.85
CA ASP A 53 10.51 -4.15 -1.35
C ASP A 53 10.43 -2.88 -0.49
N ARG A 54 10.57 -3.06 0.81
CA ARG A 54 10.52 -1.99 1.83
C ARG A 54 11.92 -1.53 2.21
N LYS A 55 12.04 -0.23 2.50
CA LYS A 55 13.21 0.32 3.21
C LYS A 55 12.73 0.82 4.56
N ASP A 56 13.21 0.21 5.62
CA ASP A 56 12.81 0.64 6.96
C ASP A 56 13.44 1.98 7.32
N PHE A 57 12.65 2.84 7.97
CA PHE A 57 13.04 4.20 8.36
C PHE A 57 14.25 4.21 9.31
N PHE A 58 14.53 3.07 9.97
CA PHE A 58 15.64 2.89 10.92
C PHE A 58 16.84 2.11 10.36
N ASP A 59 16.70 1.39 9.24
CA ASP A 59 17.77 0.56 8.67
C ASP A 59 18.05 0.97 7.23
N PHE A 60 19.02 1.86 7.06
CA PHE A 60 19.44 2.38 5.76
C PHE A 60 20.07 1.32 4.85
N PHE A 61 20.35 0.10 5.37
CA PHE A 61 21.17 -0.93 4.74
C PHE A 61 20.47 -2.27 4.45
N TRP A 62 19.25 -2.52 4.93
CA TRP A 62 18.58 -3.81 4.74
C TRP A 62 17.34 -3.69 3.84
N HIS A 63 17.37 -4.41 2.71
CA HIS A 63 16.20 -4.59 1.85
C HIS A 63 15.36 -5.72 2.41
N HIS A 64 14.16 -5.41 2.89
CA HIS A 64 13.20 -6.43 3.30
C HIS A 64 12.14 -6.60 2.22
N SER A 65 11.98 -7.84 1.75
CA SER A 65 10.83 -8.23 0.94
C SER A 65 9.70 -8.63 1.89
N GLN A 66 8.56 -7.96 1.77
CA GLN A 66 7.38 -8.17 2.60
C GLN A 66 6.22 -8.59 1.69
N VAL A 67 5.50 -9.63 2.07
CA VAL A 67 4.30 -10.07 1.34
C VAL A 67 3.07 -9.55 2.07
N LEU A 68 2.27 -8.73 1.40
CA LEU A 68 1.00 -8.26 1.92
C LEU A 68 -0.16 -9.00 1.25
N LEU A 69 -1.14 -9.38 2.05
CA LEU A 69 -2.45 -9.85 1.60
C LEU A 69 -3.44 -8.67 1.62
N VAL A 70 -4.10 -8.43 0.50
CA VAL A 70 -5.24 -7.52 0.43
C VAL A 70 -6.45 -8.22 1.05
N GLU A 71 -6.77 -7.93 2.31
CA GLU A 71 -7.90 -8.58 2.98
C GLU A 71 -9.24 -7.97 2.56
N LYS A 72 -9.28 -6.64 2.35
CA LYS A 72 -10.53 -5.92 2.11
C LYS A 72 -10.30 -4.68 1.27
N VAL A 73 -11.18 -4.48 0.29
CA VAL A 73 -11.25 -3.27 -0.52
C VAL A 73 -12.69 -2.76 -0.49
N VAL A 74 -12.89 -1.55 0.02
CA VAL A 74 -14.18 -0.86 0.01
C VAL A 74 -13.99 0.46 -0.73
N PRO A 75 -14.56 0.60 -1.95
CA PRO A 75 -14.43 1.80 -2.76
C PRO A 75 -14.68 3.09 -1.98
N TYR A 76 -13.78 4.07 -2.15
CA TYR A 76 -13.84 5.39 -1.52
C TYR A 76 -13.86 5.39 0.02
N HIS A 77 -13.53 4.26 0.67
CA HIS A 77 -13.69 4.12 2.11
C HIS A 77 -12.47 3.49 2.79
N SER A 78 -12.05 2.29 2.36
CA SER A 78 -10.97 1.57 3.06
C SER A 78 -10.27 0.52 2.22
N LEU A 79 -8.95 0.48 2.32
CA LEU A 79 -8.08 -0.60 1.86
C LEU A 79 -7.43 -1.24 3.09
N HIS A 80 -7.59 -2.55 3.26
CA HIS A 80 -6.97 -3.30 4.36
C HIS A 80 -5.90 -4.25 3.82
N LEU A 81 -4.68 -4.05 4.29
CA LEU A 81 -3.50 -4.82 3.94
C LEU A 81 -3.00 -5.50 5.19
N ARG A 82 -2.74 -6.81 5.10
CA ARG A 82 -2.20 -7.60 6.19
C ARG A 82 -0.86 -8.17 5.81
N ASP A 83 0.08 -8.08 6.75
CA ASP A 83 1.38 -8.73 6.66
C ASP A 83 1.25 -10.26 6.77
N LEU A 84 1.94 -10.99 5.90
CA LEU A 84 1.98 -12.46 5.89
C LEU A 84 3.32 -13.01 6.39
#